data_AF-A0A2M7PJR6-F1
#
_entry.id   AF-A0A2M7PJR6-F1
#
_cell.length_a   1.000
_cell.length_b   1.000
_cell.length_c   1.000
_cell.angle_alpha   90.00
_cell.angle_beta   90.00
_cell.angle_gamma   90.00
#
_symmetry.space_group_name_H-M   'P 1'
#
loop_
_entity.id
_entity.type
_entity.pdbx_description
1 polymer ?
#
loop_
_entity_poly.entity_id
_entity_poly.type
_entity_poly.pdbx_seq_one_letter_code
_entity_poly.pdbx_strand_id
1 'polypeptide(L)'
;KKGSNFTFAVPQNKLSTNKGEGVVTFNDPSDHNEILYRDEQKQIQKSNFKGFDLSSTIEIDKQATLRLLMDPTSTDSLVVRGEAALNFTMDRSGKISLTGAYHLNDGSYIVSLESIVKRKFAIEDGSTIIWNGDPLDAEISINAVYSVRTSPINLVADQITGLSESEKNTYKQRYLFLVLLKLRGDILHPEISFEIQLPPEDKGILGGKVNAKLNLLNEDPSALNKQVFALLVLGRFVQENPLQTGTSDGTSALVRATVGKFLSAELNKLSSKVVPGVELNFDVRSYDDYESSQAVGRTQVDIGLKKQLF
;
A
#
# COMPACT_ATOMS: atom_id res chain seq x y z
N LYS A 1 22.75 -1.00 18.30
CA LYS A 1 22.67 -0.97 19.78
C LYS A 1 21.37 -0.27 20.19
N LYS A 2 20.94 -0.40 21.46
CA LYS A 2 19.79 0.35 21.99
C LYS A 2 19.94 1.85 21.68
N GLY A 3 18.95 2.45 21.01
CA GLY A 3 18.97 3.84 20.58
C GLY A 3 19.61 4.15 19.22
N SER A 4 20.08 3.12 18.47
CA SER A 4 20.55 3.31 17.09
C SER A 4 19.37 3.45 16.13
N ASN A 5 19.34 4.54 15.36
CA ASN A 5 18.39 4.78 14.27
C ASN A 5 19.15 4.75 12.94
N PHE A 6 18.74 3.89 12.01
CA PHE A 6 19.32 3.79 10.67
C PHE A 6 18.22 3.96 9.61
N THR A 7 18.47 4.84 8.65
CA THR A 7 17.56 5.15 7.54
C THR A 7 18.25 4.79 6.24
N PHE A 8 17.66 3.88 5.48
CA PHE A 8 18.07 3.59 4.10
C PHE A 8 16.97 4.04 3.15
N ALA A 9 17.36 4.77 2.10
CA ALA A 9 16.48 5.22 1.03
C ALA A 9 16.95 4.61 -0.28
N VAL A 10 16.04 4.01 -1.04
CA VAL A 10 16.35 3.44 -2.36
C VAL A 10 16.81 4.58 -3.29
N PRO A 11 18.02 4.51 -3.88
CA PRO A 11 18.49 5.53 -4.81
C PRO A 11 17.59 5.56 -6.04
N GLN A 12 17.08 6.73 -6.40
CA GLN A 12 16.41 6.88 -7.69
C GLN A 12 17.46 6.85 -8.80
N ASN A 13 17.28 5.97 -9.78
CA ASN A 13 18.02 6.03 -11.03
C ASN A 13 17.69 7.36 -11.73
N LYS A 14 18.50 8.39 -11.48
CA LYS A 14 18.52 9.57 -12.34
C LYS A 14 19.14 9.17 -13.67
N LEU A 15 18.34 8.59 -14.57
CA LEU A 15 18.62 8.65 -15.99
C LEU A 15 18.38 10.09 -16.45
N SER A 16 19.32 10.98 -16.13
CA SER A 16 19.41 12.29 -16.77
C SER A 16 20.51 12.23 -17.81
N THR A 17 20.18 11.72 -19.00
CA THR A 17 20.97 12.00 -20.20
C THR A 17 20.06 12.13 -21.40
N ASN A 18 19.23 13.16 -21.39
CA ASN A 18 18.80 13.78 -22.63
C ASN A 18 19.78 14.92 -22.94
N LYS A 19 20.83 14.60 -23.71
CA LYS A 19 21.55 15.62 -24.48
C LYS A 19 20.64 16.00 -25.64
N GLY A 20 19.80 17.02 -25.43
CA GLY A 20 19.14 17.71 -26.53
C GLY A 20 20.18 18.57 -27.25
N GLU A 21 20.33 18.35 -28.56
CA GLU A 21 21.06 19.24 -29.46
C GLU A 21 20.36 20.62 -29.50
N GLY A 22 21.14 21.69 -29.38
CA GLY A 22 20.66 23.07 -29.53
C GLY A 22 20.71 23.90 -28.25
N VAL A 23 21.92 24.23 -27.77
CA VAL A 23 22.11 25.35 -26.82
C VAL A 23 22.87 26.44 -27.54
N VAL A 24 22.26 27.62 -27.65
CA VAL A 24 22.92 28.85 -28.10
C VAL A 24 23.80 29.35 -26.96
N THR A 25 25.11 29.41 -27.18
CA THR A 25 26.06 30.10 -26.28
C THR A 25 26.10 31.58 -26.61
N PHE A 26 25.82 32.43 -25.62
CA PHE A 26 26.10 33.86 -25.69
C PHE A 26 27.57 34.09 -25.36
N ASN A 27 28.28 34.76 -26.25
CA ASN A 27 29.68 35.15 -26.08
C ASN A 27 29.69 36.60 -25.54
N ASP A 28 30.17 36.81 -24.32
CA ASP A 28 30.41 38.14 -23.75
C ASP A 28 31.90 38.47 -23.88
N PRO A 29 32.30 39.44 -24.73
CA PRO A 29 33.69 39.83 -24.87
C PRO A 29 33.98 40.99 -23.89
N SER A 30 34.02 40.69 -22.61
CA SER A 30 34.49 41.64 -21.59
C SER A 30 35.83 41.17 -21.05
N ASP A 31 36.87 41.55 -21.80
CA ASP A 31 38.30 41.45 -21.50
C ASP A 31 38.60 42.01 -20.09
N HIS A 32 38.67 41.11 -19.08
CA HIS A 32 39.03 41.45 -17.72
C HIS A 32 40.21 40.58 -17.28
N ASN A 33 41.40 41.18 -17.35
CA ASN A 33 42.68 40.77 -16.77
C ASN A 33 42.63 39.56 -15.81
N GLU A 34 43.07 38.40 -16.31
CA GLU A 34 43.21 37.12 -15.57
C GLU A 34 44.25 37.14 -14.43
N ILE A 35 44.92 38.27 -14.16
CA ILE A 35 46.09 38.33 -13.26
C ILE A 35 45.71 38.74 -11.81
N LEU A 36 44.48 39.21 -11.57
CA LEU A 36 44.04 39.69 -10.24
C LEU A 36 43.08 38.76 -9.49
N TYR A 37 42.63 37.68 -10.13
CA TYR A 37 41.99 36.57 -9.44
C TYR A 37 43.03 35.47 -9.31
N ARG A 38 43.77 35.50 -8.19
CA ARG A 38 44.44 34.30 -7.71
C ARG A 38 43.31 33.33 -7.35
N ASP A 39 42.85 32.57 -8.33
CA ASP A 39 42.21 31.30 -8.08
C ASP A 39 43.16 30.58 -7.15
N GLU A 40 42.77 30.44 -5.89
CA GLU A 40 43.16 29.27 -5.13
C GLU A 40 42.65 28.11 -5.97
N GLN A 41 43.47 27.68 -6.93
CA GLN A 41 43.44 26.34 -7.44
C GLN A 41 43.67 25.47 -6.22
N LYS A 42 42.58 25.17 -5.51
CA LYS A 42 42.44 23.90 -4.83
C LYS A 42 42.84 22.92 -5.89
N GLN A 43 44.08 22.47 -5.80
CA GLN A 43 44.48 21.21 -6.36
C GLN A 43 43.49 20.23 -5.76
N ILE A 44 42.39 19.99 -6.49
CA ILE A 44 41.64 18.77 -6.34
C ILE A 44 42.69 17.77 -6.75
N GLN A 45 43.45 17.28 -5.77
CA GLN A 45 44.31 16.13 -5.96
C GLN A 45 43.37 15.11 -6.57
N LYS A 46 43.53 14.86 -7.88
CA LYS A 46 42.80 13.78 -8.55
C LYS A 46 43.28 12.55 -7.83
N SER A 47 42.49 12.12 -6.85
CA SER A 47 42.78 10.96 -6.06
C SER A 47 42.92 9.81 -7.05
N ASN A 48 44.09 9.18 -7.09
CA ASN A 48 44.33 7.98 -7.89
C ASN A 48 43.55 6.76 -7.35
N PHE A 49 42.64 6.98 -6.41
CA PHE A 49 41.80 5.98 -5.79
C PHE A 49 40.73 5.52 -6.78
N LYS A 50 40.96 4.35 -7.38
CA LYS A 50 40.08 3.71 -8.38
C LYS A 50 38.97 2.85 -7.75
N GLY A 51 38.56 3.17 -6.53
CA GLY A 51 37.64 2.37 -5.71
C GLY A 51 38.34 1.57 -4.61
N PHE A 52 37.55 0.90 -3.79
CA PHE A 52 38.01 0.06 -2.68
C PHE A 52 37.19 -1.22 -2.63
N ASP A 53 37.79 -2.28 -2.10
CA ASP A 53 37.08 -3.48 -1.73
C ASP A 53 36.67 -3.35 -0.26
N LEU A 54 35.38 -3.53 0.03
CA LEU A 54 34.82 -3.49 1.38
C LEU A 54 34.19 -4.85 1.67
N SER A 55 34.49 -5.42 2.83
CA SER A 55 33.80 -6.57 3.39
C SER A 55 33.47 -6.25 4.84
N SER A 56 32.22 -6.44 5.22
CA SER A 56 31.71 -6.10 6.54
C SER A 56 30.66 -7.11 6.96
N THR A 57 30.67 -7.47 8.24
CA THR A 57 29.59 -8.21 8.88
C THR A 57 28.77 -7.23 9.71
N ILE A 58 27.49 -7.11 9.38
CA ILE A 58 26.52 -6.22 10.02
C ILE A 58 25.64 -7.08 10.90
N GLU A 59 25.76 -6.87 12.21
CA GLU A 59 24.89 -7.49 13.20
C GLU A 59 23.86 -6.47 13.71
N ILE A 60 22.59 -6.80 13.56
CA ILE A 60 21.46 -6.02 14.05
C ILE A 60 20.91 -6.73 15.27
N ASP A 61 20.91 -6.02 16.40
CA ASP A 61 20.34 -6.49 17.67
C ASP A 61 18.82 -6.32 17.68
N LYS A 62 18.10 -7.22 18.37
CA LYS A 62 16.63 -7.23 18.51
C LYS A 62 16.02 -5.88 18.91
N GLN A 63 16.76 -5.03 19.63
CA GLN A 63 16.29 -3.71 20.05
C GLN A 63 16.57 -2.58 19.06
N ALA A 64 17.29 -2.84 17.97
CA ALA A 64 17.56 -1.86 16.93
C ALA A 64 16.31 -1.66 16.07
N THR A 65 15.96 -0.39 15.82
CA THR A 65 14.86 -0.04 14.93
C THR A 65 15.44 0.40 13.57
N LEU A 66 15.11 -0.34 12.52
CA LEU A 66 15.43 0.00 11.16
C LEU A 66 14.21 0.66 10.51
N ARG A 67 14.41 1.79 9.84
CA ARG A 67 13.37 2.41 9.02
C ARG A 67 13.78 2.34 7.56
N LEU A 68 13.01 1.59 6.78
CA LEU A 68 13.15 1.51 5.34
C LEU A 68 12.13 2.46 4.68
N LEU A 69 12.66 3.36 3.84
CA LEU A 69 11.84 4.23 2.99
C LEU A 69 11.87 3.65 1.58
N MET A 70 10.76 3.03 1.17
CA MET A 70 10.62 2.40 -0.15
C MET A 70 10.53 3.44 -1.27
N ASP A 71 9.82 4.55 -1.02
CA ASP A 71 9.68 5.66 -1.95
C ASP A 71 9.82 6.98 -1.17
N PRO A 72 10.79 7.85 -1.51
CA PRO A 72 10.95 9.15 -0.86
C PRO A 72 9.81 10.14 -1.15
N THR A 73 9.00 9.88 -2.19
CA THR A 73 7.81 10.66 -2.54
C THR A 73 6.54 10.11 -1.91
N SER A 74 6.49 8.80 -1.64
CA SER A 74 5.43 8.19 -0.85
C SER A 74 5.72 8.36 0.64
N THR A 75 4.64 8.34 1.41
CA THR A 75 4.68 8.47 2.86
C THR A 75 4.74 7.10 3.54
N ASP A 76 4.82 6.05 2.74
CA ASP A 76 4.89 4.66 3.17
C ASP A 76 6.25 4.43 3.82
N SER A 77 6.20 3.92 5.04
CA SER A 77 7.41 3.56 5.74
C SER A 77 7.24 2.21 6.38
N LEU A 78 8.26 1.39 6.16
CA LEU A 78 8.43 0.12 6.83
C LEU A 78 9.37 0.39 8.01
N VAL A 79 8.82 0.28 9.22
CA VAL A 79 9.60 0.39 10.46
C VAL A 79 9.69 -1.02 11.03
N VAL A 80 10.89 -1.56 11.15
CA VAL A 80 11.09 -2.92 11.62
C VAL A 80 12.07 -2.96 12.79
N ARG A 81 11.86 -3.92 13.67
CA ARG A 81 12.75 -4.30 14.76
C ARG A 81 12.96 -5.80 14.70
N GLY A 82 14.20 -6.22 14.88
CA GLY A 82 14.51 -7.63 14.98
C GLY A 82 16.01 -7.91 14.93
N GLU A 83 16.37 -9.14 14.61
CA GLU A 83 17.76 -9.58 14.56
C GLU A 83 18.21 -9.91 13.14
N ALA A 84 19.41 -9.46 12.79
CA ALA A 84 20.01 -9.79 11.50
C ALA A 84 21.51 -10.05 11.65
N ALA A 85 22.00 -10.97 10.83
CA ALA A 85 23.42 -11.16 10.58
C ALA A 85 23.62 -11.08 9.06
N LEU A 86 24.15 -9.96 8.59
CA LEU A 86 24.28 -9.66 7.16
C LEU A 86 25.75 -9.52 6.79
N ASN A 87 26.17 -10.23 5.76
CA ASN A 87 27.47 -10.06 5.14
C ASN A 87 27.32 -9.09 3.97
N PHE A 88 27.95 -7.94 4.10
CA PHE A 88 27.99 -6.90 3.07
C PHE A 88 29.37 -6.90 2.40
N THR A 89 29.38 -6.93 1.08
CA THR A 89 30.61 -6.74 0.30
C THR A 89 30.40 -5.73 -0.81
N MET A 90 31.43 -4.95 -1.12
CA MET A 90 31.49 -4.07 -2.29
C MET A 90 32.85 -4.23 -2.97
N ASP A 91 32.85 -4.40 -4.28
CA ASP A 91 34.09 -4.42 -5.06
C ASP A 91 34.48 -3.01 -5.55
N ARG A 92 35.68 -2.87 -6.11
CA ARG A 92 36.18 -1.61 -6.68
C ARG A 92 35.33 -1.03 -7.81
N SER A 93 34.46 -1.82 -8.46
CA SER A 93 33.52 -1.32 -9.46
C SER A 93 32.28 -0.68 -8.83
N GLY A 94 32.11 -0.83 -7.51
CA GLY A 94 30.93 -0.41 -6.77
C GLY A 94 29.82 -1.45 -6.75
N LYS A 95 30.06 -2.67 -7.27
CA LYS A 95 29.08 -3.76 -7.20
C LYS A 95 28.93 -4.19 -5.76
N ILE A 96 27.70 -4.13 -5.26
CA ILE A 96 27.35 -4.50 -3.89
C ILE A 96 26.79 -5.92 -3.87
N SER A 97 27.10 -6.68 -2.83
CA SER A 97 26.43 -7.93 -2.48
C SER A 97 26.09 -7.91 -0.98
N LEU A 98 24.89 -8.37 -0.65
CA LEU A 98 24.37 -8.53 0.69
C LEU A 98 23.86 -9.97 0.83
N THR A 99 24.28 -10.66 1.88
CA THR A 99 23.84 -12.04 2.14
C THR A 99 23.52 -12.22 3.61
N GLY A 100 22.38 -12.84 3.90
CA GLY A 100 21.96 -13.12 5.27
C GLY A 100 20.46 -12.96 5.45
N ALA A 101 20.00 -13.20 6.67
CA ALA A 101 18.60 -13.11 7.03
C ALA A 101 18.39 -12.02 8.09
N TYR A 102 17.27 -11.32 7.96
CA TYR A 102 16.72 -10.42 8.96
C TYR A 102 15.39 -11.00 9.45
N HIS A 103 15.39 -11.48 10.69
CA HIS A 103 14.19 -11.92 11.40
C HIS A 103 13.54 -10.73 12.09
N LEU A 104 12.30 -10.44 11.73
CA LEU A 104 11.54 -9.32 12.26
C LEU A 104 10.69 -9.82 13.43
N ASN A 105 10.84 -9.18 14.60
CA ASN A 105 10.07 -9.50 15.79
C ASN A 105 8.93 -8.51 16.05
N ASP A 106 9.08 -7.29 15.54
CA ASP A 106 8.12 -6.21 15.73
C ASP A 106 8.31 -5.16 14.62
N GLY A 107 7.30 -4.31 14.44
CA GLY A 107 7.36 -3.24 13.47
C GLY A 107 6.00 -2.81 13.00
N SER A 108 6.01 -1.97 11.97
CA SER A 108 4.79 -1.57 11.30
C SER A 108 5.02 -1.25 9.84
N TYR A 109 4.01 -1.57 9.06
CA TYR A 109 3.89 -1.21 7.67
C TYR A 109 2.71 -0.25 7.48
N ILE A 110 2.96 0.90 6.88
CA ILE A 110 1.91 1.88 6.55
C ILE A 110 1.47 1.64 5.11
N VAL A 111 0.21 1.25 4.95
CA VAL A 111 -0.47 1.15 3.65
C VAL A 111 -1.19 2.47 3.37
N SER A 112 -0.87 3.11 2.26
CA SER A 112 -1.60 4.26 1.74
C SER A 112 -2.55 3.83 0.62
N LEU A 113 -3.85 4.07 0.79
CA LEU A 113 -4.87 3.76 -0.22
C LEU A 113 -5.30 5.04 -0.95
N GLU A 114 -4.82 5.23 -2.19
CA GLU A 114 -5.22 6.31 -3.14
C GLU A 114 -5.24 7.72 -2.53
N SER A 115 -4.31 8.00 -1.60
CA SER A 115 -4.25 9.25 -0.80
C SER A 115 -5.44 9.53 0.14
N ILE A 116 -6.42 8.63 0.23
CA ILE A 116 -7.64 8.82 1.02
C ILE A 116 -7.39 8.42 2.48
N VAL A 117 -6.75 7.28 2.71
CA VAL A 117 -6.56 6.71 4.05
C VAL A 117 -5.17 6.06 4.18
N LYS A 118 -4.56 6.26 5.35
CA LYS A 118 -3.34 5.54 5.77
C LYS A 118 -3.70 4.55 6.87
N ARG A 119 -3.33 3.28 6.68
CA ARG A 119 -3.54 2.22 7.68
C ARG A 119 -2.21 1.62 8.11
N LYS A 120 -2.02 1.57 9.42
CA LYS A 120 -0.84 1.00 10.04
C LYS A 120 -1.12 -0.46 10.39
N PHE A 121 -0.45 -1.37 9.70
CA PHE A 121 -0.39 -2.77 10.04
C PHE A 121 0.78 -3.00 10.99
N ALA A 122 0.57 -3.77 12.06
CA ALA A 122 1.62 -4.21 12.96
C ALA A 122 2.26 -5.47 12.41
N ILE A 123 3.59 -5.53 12.31
CA ILE A 123 4.28 -6.72 11.79
C ILE A 123 4.23 -7.81 12.85
N GLU A 124 3.92 -9.03 12.43
CA GLU A 124 3.90 -10.20 13.29
C GLU A 124 5.28 -10.84 13.39
N ASP A 125 5.59 -11.35 14.58
CA ASP A 125 6.80 -12.12 14.85
C ASP A 125 6.89 -13.35 13.92
N GLY A 126 8.12 -13.70 13.55
CA GLY A 126 8.39 -14.75 12.56
C GLY A 126 8.40 -14.26 11.10
N SER A 127 8.20 -12.97 10.86
CA SER A 127 8.42 -12.36 9.55
C SER A 127 9.91 -12.29 9.20
N THR A 128 10.28 -12.43 7.93
CA THR A 128 11.68 -12.48 7.49
C THR A 128 11.95 -11.70 6.19
N ILE A 129 13.18 -11.22 6.07
CA ILE A 129 13.76 -10.72 4.81
C ILE A 129 15.09 -11.43 4.59
N ILE A 130 15.30 -12.00 3.42
CA ILE A 130 16.48 -12.81 3.09
C ILE A 130 17.16 -12.22 1.86
N TRP A 131 18.46 -11.97 1.96
CA TRP A 131 19.29 -11.57 0.83
C TRP A 131 20.26 -12.68 0.47
N ASN A 132 20.43 -12.91 -0.84
CA ASN A 132 21.31 -13.95 -1.38
C ASN A 132 22.34 -13.41 -2.39
N GLY A 133 22.58 -12.10 -2.40
CA GLY A 133 23.42 -11.46 -3.41
C GLY A 133 23.04 -10.00 -3.62
N ASP A 134 22.27 -9.69 -4.65
CA ASP A 134 21.88 -8.31 -4.93
C ASP A 134 21.04 -7.74 -3.76
N PRO A 135 21.43 -6.60 -3.15
CA PRO A 135 20.66 -5.96 -2.07
C PRO A 135 19.23 -5.55 -2.47
N LEU A 136 18.99 -5.36 -3.77
CA LEU A 136 17.67 -5.02 -4.33
C LEU A 136 16.82 -6.24 -4.63
N ASP A 137 17.42 -7.44 -4.61
CA ASP A 137 16.76 -8.72 -4.88
C ASP A 137 16.68 -9.54 -3.57
N ALA A 138 15.84 -9.05 -2.67
CA ALA A 138 15.59 -9.71 -1.39
C ALA A 138 14.27 -10.48 -1.44
N GLU A 139 14.24 -11.67 -0.87
CA GLU A 139 13.01 -12.43 -0.67
C GLU A 139 12.38 -12.06 0.68
N ILE A 140 11.08 -11.73 0.66
CA ILE A 140 10.33 -11.35 1.85
C ILE A 140 9.27 -12.39 2.20
N SER A 141 9.08 -12.61 3.48
CA SER A 141 7.94 -13.32 4.04
C SER A 141 7.46 -12.55 5.27
N ILE A 142 6.58 -11.58 5.04
CA ILE A 142 6.11 -10.67 6.09
C ILE A 142 4.62 -10.91 6.33
N ASN A 143 4.27 -11.12 7.60
CA ASN A 143 2.89 -11.10 8.07
C ASN A 143 2.69 -9.81 8.85
N ALA A 144 1.57 -9.13 8.62
CA ALA A 144 1.22 -7.95 9.37
C ALA A 144 -0.28 -7.89 9.62
N VAL A 145 -0.70 -7.34 10.76
CA VAL A 145 -2.09 -7.35 11.20
C VAL A 145 -2.63 -5.93 11.39
N TYR A 146 -3.83 -5.69 10.89
CA TYR A 146 -4.63 -4.51 11.19
C TYR A 146 -5.88 -4.92 11.97
N SER A 147 -6.03 -4.35 13.16
CA SER A 147 -7.15 -4.62 14.06
C SER A 147 -8.27 -3.60 13.86
N VAL A 148 -9.51 -4.07 13.67
CA VAL A 148 -10.68 -3.21 13.50
C VAL A 148 -11.87 -3.71 14.32
N ARG A 149 -12.53 -2.81 15.05
CA ARG A 149 -13.77 -3.13 15.77
C ARG A 149 -14.98 -2.72 14.95
N THR A 150 -15.74 -3.70 14.49
CA THR A 150 -16.93 -3.46 13.67
C THR A 150 -18.01 -4.52 13.87
N SER A 151 -19.19 -4.31 13.30
CA SER A 151 -20.31 -5.25 13.38
C SER A 151 -20.31 -6.19 12.17
N PRO A 152 -20.51 -7.51 12.37
CA PRO A 152 -20.59 -8.48 11.27
C PRO A 152 -21.91 -8.41 10.51
N ILE A 153 -22.88 -7.56 10.91
CA ILE A 153 -24.23 -7.54 10.34
C ILE A 153 -24.26 -7.51 8.80
N ASN A 154 -23.38 -6.71 8.19
CA ASN A 154 -23.30 -6.58 6.73
C ASN A 154 -22.54 -7.74 6.08
N LEU A 155 -21.63 -8.38 6.80
CA LEU A 155 -20.88 -9.55 6.33
C LEU A 155 -21.79 -10.77 6.19
N VAL A 156 -22.73 -10.95 7.12
CA VAL A 156 -23.64 -12.11 7.18
C VAL A 156 -25.08 -11.76 6.80
N ALA A 157 -25.30 -10.62 6.13
CA ALA A 157 -26.64 -10.09 5.85
C ALA A 157 -27.52 -11.08 5.08
N ASP A 158 -26.92 -11.83 4.16
CA ASP A 158 -27.52 -12.93 3.39
C ASP A 158 -28.00 -14.09 4.28
N GLN A 159 -27.28 -14.39 5.35
CA GLN A 159 -27.52 -15.54 6.24
C GLN A 159 -28.53 -15.26 7.37
N ILE A 160 -28.90 -13.99 7.58
CA ILE A 160 -29.77 -13.57 8.71
C ILE A 160 -31.14 -13.05 8.28
N THR A 161 -31.47 -13.14 6.99
CA THR A 161 -32.73 -12.61 6.42
C THR A 161 -33.99 -13.19 7.07
N GLY A 162 -33.97 -14.47 7.45
CA GLY A 162 -35.09 -15.19 8.09
C GLY A 162 -35.11 -15.16 9.63
N LEU A 163 -34.18 -14.47 10.29
CA LEU A 163 -34.14 -14.38 11.75
C LEU A 163 -35.12 -13.31 12.29
N SER A 164 -35.54 -13.47 13.54
CA SER A 164 -36.33 -12.44 14.23
C SER A 164 -35.50 -11.14 14.42
N GLU A 165 -36.18 -10.00 14.57
CA GLU A 165 -35.49 -8.72 14.82
C GLU A 165 -34.66 -8.74 16.11
N SER A 166 -35.09 -9.49 17.12
CA SER A 166 -34.31 -9.68 18.36
C SER A 166 -33.00 -10.42 18.10
N GLU A 167 -33.01 -11.44 17.24
CA GLU A 167 -31.80 -12.17 16.85
C GLU A 167 -30.88 -11.32 15.97
N LYS A 168 -31.43 -10.58 15.00
CA LYS A 168 -30.64 -9.65 14.17
C LYS A 168 -29.95 -8.56 15.00
N ASN A 169 -30.55 -8.11 16.10
CA ASN A 169 -29.93 -7.13 16.98
C ASN A 169 -28.61 -7.63 17.60
N THR A 170 -28.44 -8.94 17.81
CA THR A 170 -27.17 -9.50 18.32
C THR A 170 -26.00 -9.30 17.35
N TYR A 171 -26.28 -9.25 16.05
CA TYR A 171 -25.27 -9.01 15.01
C TYR A 171 -24.86 -7.55 14.89
N LYS A 172 -25.61 -6.60 15.49
CA LYS A 172 -25.24 -5.17 15.56
C LYS A 172 -24.11 -4.90 16.56
N GLN A 173 -23.82 -5.85 17.45
CA GLN A 173 -22.70 -5.76 18.38
C GLN A 173 -21.37 -5.69 17.62
N ARG A 174 -20.43 -4.90 18.13
CA ARG A 174 -19.10 -4.76 17.56
C ARG A 174 -18.15 -5.79 18.16
N TYR A 175 -17.42 -6.47 17.29
CA TYR A 175 -16.38 -7.44 17.63
C TYR A 175 -15.04 -7.01 17.03
N LEU A 176 -13.94 -7.55 17.55
CA LEU A 176 -12.61 -7.31 17.01
C LEU A 176 -12.38 -8.24 15.82
N PHE A 177 -11.99 -7.68 14.68
CA PHE A 177 -11.58 -8.41 13.50
C PHE A 177 -10.11 -8.09 13.20
N LEU A 178 -9.39 -9.11 12.74
CA LEU A 178 -7.99 -9.04 12.35
C LEU A 178 -7.92 -9.17 10.84
N VAL A 179 -7.44 -8.11 10.18
CA VAL A 179 -7.07 -8.15 8.76
C VAL A 179 -5.59 -8.47 8.68
N LEU A 180 -5.26 -9.68 8.23
CA LEU A 180 -3.88 -10.06 7.97
C LEU A 180 -3.49 -9.64 6.55
N LEU A 181 -2.32 -9.05 6.45
CA LEU A 181 -1.60 -8.75 5.23
C LEU A 181 -0.41 -9.71 5.15
N LYS A 182 -0.33 -10.47 4.07
CA LYS A 182 0.77 -11.40 3.79
C LYS A 182 1.50 -10.89 2.55
N LEU A 183 2.77 -10.55 2.74
CA LEU A 183 3.69 -10.15 1.66
C LEU A 183 4.69 -11.28 1.42
N ARG A 184 4.79 -11.77 0.18
CA ARG A 184 5.65 -12.89 -0.21
C ARG A 184 6.46 -12.57 -1.47
N GLY A 185 7.58 -13.24 -1.66
CA GLY A 185 8.40 -13.12 -2.88
C GLY A 185 9.31 -11.91 -2.86
N ASP A 186 9.52 -11.27 -4.02
CA ASP A 186 10.55 -10.24 -4.19
C ASP A 186 10.19 -8.93 -3.46
N ILE A 187 11.15 -8.33 -2.76
CA ILE A 187 10.95 -7.09 -1.99
C ILE A 187 10.48 -5.90 -2.85
N LEU A 188 10.86 -5.88 -4.13
CA LEU A 188 10.46 -4.83 -5.07
C LEU A 188 9.06 -5.06 -5.65
N HIS A 189 8.64 -6.32 -5.76
CA HIS A 189 7.35 -6.69 -6.35
C HIS A 189 6.71 -7.83 -5.53
N PRO A 190 6.35 -7.58 -4.27
CA PRO A 190 5.86 -8.64 -3.43
C PRO A 190 4.45 -9.06 -3.86
N GLU A 191 4.19 -10.35 -3.77
CA GLU A 191 2.84 -10.90 -3.85
C GLU A 191 2.07 -10.50 -2.59
N ILE A 192 0.97 -9.77 -2.79
CA ILE A 192 0.12 -9.27 -1.72
C ILE A 192 -1.12 -10.16 -1.61
N SER A 193 -1.33 -10.75 -0.45
CA SER A 193 -2.57 -11.45 -0.12
C SER A 193 -3.10 -11.03 1.25
N PHE A 194 -4.39 -11.21 1.44
CA PHE A 194 -5.07 -10.85 2.67
C PHE A 194 -5.77 -12.07 3.29
N GLU A 195 -6.15 -11.92 4.54
CA GLU A 195 -7.05 -12.83 5.25
C GLU A 195 -7.80 -12.01 6.30
N ILE A 196 -9.08 -12.32 6.53
CA ILE A 196 -9.83 -11.73 7.63
C ILE A 196 -10.18 -12.86 8.61
N GLN A 197 -9.85 -12.67 9.89
CA GLN A 197 -10.20 -13.61 10.94
C GLN A 197 -10.69 -12.91 12.21
N LEU A 198 -11.33 -13.71 13.07
CA LEU A 198 -11.58 -13.34 14.46
C LEU A 198 -10.38 -13.75 15.33
N PRO A 199 -10.12 -13.03 16.43
CA PRO A 199 -9.25 -13.53 17.49
C PRO A 199 -9.65 -14.95 17.91
N PRO A 200 -8.70 -15.83 18.29
CA PRO A 200 -9.00 -17.22 18.67
C PRO A 200 -10.13 -17.36 19.70
N GLU A 201 -10.19 -16.47 20.69
CA GLU A 201 -11.20 -16.41 21.73
C GLU A 201 -12.60 -16.03 21.22
N ASP A 202 -12.68 -15.31 20.10
CA ASP A 202 -13.92 -14.80 19.52
C ASP A 202 -14.47 -15.72 18.42
N LYS A 203 -13.76 -16.80 18.03
CA LYS A 203 -14.21 -17.69 16.94
C LYS A 203 -15.58 -18.35 17.19
N GLY A 204 -15.99 -18.46 18.45
CA GLY A 204 -17.28 -19.04 18.86
C GLY A 204 -18.47 -18.06 18.90
N ILE A 205 -18.26 -16.75 18.70
CA ILE A 205 -19.35 -15.77 18.77
C ILE A 205 -20.48 -16.09 17.79
N LEU A 206 -21.72 -15.77 18.18
CA LEU A 206 -22.90 -15.94 17.31
C LEU A 206 -23.02 -17.39 16.79
N GLY A 207 -22.62 -18.37 17.60
CA GLY A 207 -22.63 -19.80 17.26
C GLY A 207 -21.62 -20.19 16.18
N GLY A 208 -20.54 -19.43 16.01
CA GLY A 208 -19.51 -19.68 14.99
C GLY A 208 -19.91 -19.30 13.56
N LYS A 209 -21.12 -18.74 13.35
CA LYS A 209 -21.61 -18.36 12.02
C LYS A 209 -20.72 -17.32 11.33
N VAL A 210 -20.25 -16.34 12.08
CA VAL A 210 -19.34 -15.30 11.55
C VAL A 210 -18.01 -15.92 11.13
N ASN A 211 -17.45 -16.81 11.94
CA ASN A 211 -16.19 -17.50 11.61
C ASN A 211 -16.35 -18.37 10.36
N ALA A 212 -17.46 -19.10 10.21
CA ALA A 212 -17.76 -19.88 9.01
C ALA A 212 -17.88 -19.00 7.74
N LYS A 213 -18.57 -17.85 7.82
CA LYS A 213 -18.64 -16.90 6.69
C LYS A 213 -17.27 -16.32 6.34
N LEU A 214 -16.43 -16.01 7.34
CA LEU A 214 -15.07 -15.53 7.10
C LEU A 214 -14.20 -16.59 6.42
N ASN A 215 -14.30 -17.86 6.80
CA ASN A 215 -13.56 -18.94 6.14
C ASN A 215 -13.93 -19.03 4.65
N LEU A 216 -15.23 -19.00 4.32
CA LEU A 216 -15.69 -18.98 2.93
C LEU A 216 -15.23 -17.72 2.19
N LEU A 217 -15.27 -16.56 2.85
CA LEU A 217 -14.79 -15.30 2.27
C LEU A 217 -13.30 -15.36 1.93
N ASN A 218 -12.48 -16.00 2.78
CA ASN A 218 -11.04 -16.13 2.57
C ASN A 218 -10.68 -17.05 1.39
N GLU A 219 -11.62 -17.87 0.89
CA GLU A 219 -11.44 -18.72 -0.30
C GLU A 219 -11.68 -17.97 -1.62
N ASP A 220 -12.34 -16.80 -1.58
CA ASP A 220 -12.56 -15.94 -2.76
C ASP A 220 -11.74 -14.63 -2.63
N PRO A 221 -10.58 -14.53 -3.31
CA PRO A 221 -9.74 -13.34 -3.26
C PRO A 221 -10.46 -12.06 -3.70
N SER A 222 -11.41 -12.14 -4.63
CA SER A 222 -12.13 -10.96 -5.12
C SER A 222 -13.11 -10.43 -4.08
N ALA A 223 -13.88 -11.33 -3.46
CA ALA A 223 -14.78 -10.95 -2.37
C ALA A 223 -14.01 -10.49 -1.14
N LEU A 224 -12.93 -11.18 -0.79
CA LEU A 224 -12.04 -10.83 0.32
C LEU A 224 -11.46 -9.43 0.16
N ASN A 225 -10.88 -9.13 -1.00
CA ASN A 225 -10.26 -7.82 -1.27
C ASN A 225 -11.28 -6.67 -1.16
N LYS A 226 -12.54 -6.89 -1.57
CA LYS A 226 -13.62 -5.91 -1.38
C LYS A 226 -13.89 -5.65 0.10
N GLN A 227 -13.97 -6.70 0.92
CA GLN A 227 -14.20 -6.56 2.36
C GLN A 227 -13.01 -5.93 3.06
N VAL A 228 -11.77 -6.31 2.71
CA VAL A 228 -10.55 -5.69 3.22
C VAL A 228 -10.55 -4.19 2.91
N PHE A 229 -10.81 -3.81 1.66
CA PHE A 229 -10.89 -2.41 1.27
C PHE A 229 -11.97 -1.66 2.07
N ALA A 230 -13.16 -2.25 2.24
CA ALA A 230 -14.23 -1.67 3.05
C ALA A 230 -13.81 -1.50 4.53
N LEU A 231 -13.11 -2.46 5.12
CA LEU A 231 -12.60 -2.35 6.48
C LEU A 231 -11.51 -1.26 6.61
N LEU A 232 -10.62 -1.16 5.62
CA LEU A 232 -9.55 -0.16 5.63
C LEU A 232 -10.06 1.24 5.34
N VAL A 233 -11.03 1.42 4.44
CA VAL A 233 -11.53 2.76 4.07
C VAL A 233 -12.70 3.18 4.95
N LEU A 234 -13.71 2.31 5.10
CA LEU A 234 -14.96 2.61 5.79
C LEU A 234 -14.96 2.19 7.27
N GLY A 235 -14.06 1.29 7.68
CA GLY A 235 -14.06 0.73 9.04
C GLY A 235 -15.20 -0.27 9.30
N ARG A 236 -15.86 -0.77 8.25
CA ARG A 236 -16.99 -1.71 8.37
C ARG A 236 -17.11 -2.62 7.15
N PHE A 237 -17.72 -3.78 7.37
CA PHE A 237 -18.10 -4.69 6.28
C PHE A 237 -19.18 -4.08 5.39
N VAL A 238 -19.16 -4.49 4.12
CA VAL A 238 -20.19 -4.19 3.12
C VAL A 238 -20.95 -5.45 2.76
N GLN A 239 -22.21 -5.30 2.36
CA GLN A 239 -23.00 -6.43 1.88
C GLN A 239 -22.48 -6.87 0.50
N GLU A 240 -22.55 -8.16 0.19
CA GLU A 240 -22.15 -8.68 -1.13
C GLU A 240 -22.98 -8.09 -2.27
N ASN A 241 -24.28 -7.88 -2.02
CA ASN A 241 -25.19 -7.18 -2.92
C ASN A 241 -25.74 -5.91 -2.27
N PRO A 242 -24.99 -4.80 -2.26
CA PRO A 242 -25.43 -3.55 -1.64
C PRO A 242 -26.62 -2.90 -2.38
N LEU A 243 -26.92 -3.35 -3.60
CA LEU A 243 -28.05 -2.92 -4.41
C LEU A 243 -29.31 -3.78 -4.20
N GLN A 244 -29.17 -4.93 -3.54
CA GLN A 244 -30.27 -5.80 -3.17
C GLN A 244 -30.70 -5.53 -1.72
N THR A 245 -30.71 -4.26 -1.32
CA THR A 245 -31.35 -3.88 -0.05
C THR A 245 -32.85 -3.90 -0.26
N GLY A 246 -33.50 -4.88 0.38
CA GLY A 246 -34.95 -4.90 0.56
C GLY A 246 -35.43 -3.55 1.09
N THR A 247 -36.53 -3.11 0.52
CA THR A 247 -37.25 -1.87 0.78
C THR A 247 -37.62 -1.70 2.26
N SER A 248 -36.73 -1.15 3.07
CA SER A 248 -37.07 -0.36 4.25
C SER A 248 -35.82 0.27 4.87
N ASP A 249 -35.92 1.57 5.12
CA ASP A 249 -35.01 2.39 5.91
C ASP A 249 -33.87 3.13 5.15
N GLY A 250 -33.72 4.41 5.48
CA GLY A 250 -33.05 5.48 4.73
C GLY A 250 -31.53 5.37 4.52
N THR A 251 -30.96 4.16 4.55
CA THR A 251 -29.53 3.90 4.31
C THR A 251 -29.14 3.84 2.83
N SER A 252 -30.12 3.91 1.94
CA SER A 252 -29.92 3.65 0.50
C SER A 252 -29.06 4.72 -0.20
N ALA A 253 -29.10 5.99 0.21
CA ALA A 253 -28.30 7.06 -0.38
C ALA A 253 -26.79 6.95 -0.06
N LEU A 254 -26.44 6.60 1.19
CA LEU A 254 -25.04 6.44 1.62
C LEU A 254 -24.37 5.20 1.01
N VAL A 255 -25.14 4.12 0.81
CA VAL A 255 -24.67 2.90 0.15
C VAL A 255 -24.47 3.15 -1.35
N ARG A 256 -25.41 3.83 -2.03
CA ARG A 256 -25.29 4.21 -3.45
C ARG A 256 -24.06 5.08 -3.73
N ALA A 257 -23.81 6.10 -2.91
CA ALA A 257 -22.65 6.98 -3.05
C ALA A 257 -21.30 6.24 -2.88
N THR A 258 -21.27 5.16 -2.09
CA THR A 258 -20.07 4.34 -1.88
C THR A 258 -19.84 3.37 -3.06
N VAL A 259 -20.90 2.78 -3.61
CA VAL A 259 -20.84 1.92 -4.80
C VAL A 259 -20.46 2.72 -6.05
N GLY A 260 -20.92 3.96 -6.19
CA GLY A 260 -20.52 4.84 -7.29
C GLY A 260 -19.00 5.03 -7.35
N LYS A 261 -18.36 5.26 -6.20
CA LYS A 261 -16.89 5.38 -6.12
C LYS A 261 -16.17 4.07 -6.45
N PHE A 262 -16.74 2.92 -6.06
CA PHE A 262 -16.18 1.60 -6.35
C PHE A 262 -16.28 1.25 -7.86
N LEU A 263 -17.45 1.48 -8.46
CA LEU A 263 -17.67 1.24 -9.89
C LEU A 263 -16.83 2.18 -10.76
N SER A 264 -16.72 3.46 -10.39
CA SER A 264 -15.81 4.40 -11.06
C SER A 264 -14.36 3.92 -11.03
N ALA A 265 -13.87 3.44 -9.89
CA ALA A 265 -12.51 2.93 -9.77
C ALA A 265 -12.26 1.68 -10.64
N GLU A 266 -13.24 0.78 -10.77
CA GLU A 266 -13.11 -0.43 -11.58
C GLU A 266 -13.27 -0.17 -13.08
N LEU A 267 -14.18 0.74 -13.47
CA LEU A 267 -14.36 1.17 -14.86
C LEU A 267 -13.13 1.95 -15.37
N ASN A 268 -12.51 2.77 -14.52
CA ASN A 268 -11.26 3.46 -14.85
C ASN A 268 -10.07 2.48 -15.02
N LYS A 269 -10.06 1.35 -14.31
CA LYS A 269 -9.06 0.28 -14.52
C LYS A 269 -9.26 -0.43 -15.86
N LEU A 270 -10.51 -0.72 -16.24
CA LEU A 270 -10.83 -1.32 -17.55
C LEU A 270 -10.53 -0.36 -18.71
N SER A 271 -10.78 0.94 -18.57
CA SER A 271 -10.55 1.92 -19.64
C SER A 271 -9.08 2.11 -20.01
N SER A 272 -8.20 2.09 -19.01
CA SER A 272 -6.75 2.21 -19.20
C SER A 272 -6.13 1.10 -20.08
N LYS A 273 -6.83 -0.03 -20.25
CA LYS A 273 -6.38 -1.19 -21.04
C LYS A 273 -6.93 -1.27 -22.46
N VAL A 274 -7.98 -0.51 -22.80
CA VAL A 274 -8.75 -0.77 -24.03
C VAL A 274 -8.30 0.07 -25.23
N VAL A 275 -7.67 1.24 -25.04
CA VAL A 275 -7.10 2.02 -26.16
C VAL A 275 -5.88 2.86 -25.71
N PRO A 276 -4.65 2.60 -26.23
CA PRO A 276 -3.51 3.49 -26.03
C PRO A 276 -3.79 4.90 -26.57
N GLY A 277 -3.69 5.93 -25.73
CA GLY A 277 -3.86 7.35 -26.12
C GLY A 277 -5.24 7.96 -25.91
N VAL A 278 -6.19 7.23 -25.31
CA VAL A 278 -7.51 7.75 -24.91
C VAL A 278 -7.74 7.48 -23.43
N GLU A 279 -7.83 8.54 -22.64
CA GLU A 279 -8.27 8.48 -21.24
C GLU A 279 -9.80 8.56 -21.22
N LEU A 280 -10.47 7.46 -20.85
CA LEU A 280 -11.90 7.47 -20.55
C LEU A 280 -12.07 7.50 -19.03
N ASN A 281 -12.71 8.55 -18.54
CA ASN A 281 -13.06 8.74 -17.14
C ASN A 281 -14.54 8.44 -16.96
N PHE A 282 -14.85 7.53 -16.04
CA PHE A 282 -16.22 7.18 -15.69
C PHE A 282 -16.55 7.71 -14.28
N ASP A 283 -17.44 8.70 -14.20
CA ASP A 283 -17.91 9.26 -12.94
C ASP A 283 -19.33 8.77 -12.65
N VAL A 284 -19.51 8.02 -11.57
CA VAL A 284 -20.85 7.58 -11.15
C VAL A 284 -21.36 8.49 -10.03
N ARG A 285 -22.44 9.22 -10.31
CA ARG A 285 -23.11 10.12 -9.35
C ARG A 285 -24.45 9.54 -8.95
N SER A 286 -24.67 9.38 -7.64
CA SER A 286 -25.96 9.01 -7.10
C SER A 286 -26.57 10.19 -6.36
N TYR A 287 -27.81 10.54 -6.67
CA TYR A 287 -28.55 11.64 -6.05
C TYR A 287 -30.01 11.23 -5.84
N ASP A 288 -30.69 11.86 -4.90
CA ASP A 288 -32.13 11.64 -4.69
C ASP A 288 -32.91 12.68 -5.48
N ASP A 289 -33.83 12.22 -6.33
CA ASP A 289 -34.73 13.03 -7.12
C ASP A 289 -36.09 13.14 -6.42
N TYR A 290 -36.58 14.38 -6.31
CA TYR A 290 -37.80 14.76 -5.59
C TYR A 290 -38.89 15.28 -6.53
N GLU A 291 -38.79 15.04 -7.84
CA GLU A 291 -39.81 15.42 -8.83
C GLU A 291 -41.14 14.66 -8.65
N SER A 292 -41.15 13.54 -7.93
CA SER A 292 -42.35 12.84 -7.49
C SER A 292 -42.52 12.96 -5.98
N SER A 293 -43.74 12.79 -5.46
CA SER A 293 -44.06 12.85 -4.02
C SER A 293 -43.36 11.80 -3.15
N GLN A 294 -42.48 10.97 -3.72
CA GLN A 294 -41.53 10.10 -3.05
C GLN A 294 -40.11 10.37 -3.55
N ALA A 295 -39.12 10.35 -2.64
CA ALA A 295 -37.72 10.46 -3.00
C ALA A 295 -37.29 9.23 -3.82
N VAL A 296 -36.96 9.43 -5.10
CA VAL A 296 -36.48 8.37 -5.99
C VAL A 296 -34.97 8.50 -6.12
N GLY A 297 -34.23 7.55 -5.57
CA GLY A 297 -32.77 7.52 -5.72
C GLY A 297 -32.37 7.23 -7.18
N ARG A 298 -31.72 8.18 -7.84
CA ARG A 298 -31.18 8.02 -9.21
C ARG A 298 -29.67 7.79 -9.16
N THR A 299 -29.17 6.97 -10.08
CA THR A 299 -27.73 6.79 -10.32
C THR A 299 -27.46 7.12 -11.78
N GLN A 300 -26.58 8.08 -12.00
CA GLN A 300 -26.15 8.52 -13.33
C GLN A 300 -24.68 8.17 -13.51
N VAL A 301 -24.35 7.66 -14.69
CA VAL A 301 -22.97 7.41 -15.11
C VAL A 301 -22.60 8.46 -16.14
N ASP A 302 -21.66 9.32 -15.78
CA ASP A 302 -21.08 10.33 -16.66
C ASP A 302 -19.80 9.77 -17.29
N ILE A 303 -19.66 9.94 -18.61
CA ILE A 303 -18.51 9.45 -19.36
C ILE A 303 -17.75 10.64 -19.93
N GLY A 304 -16.51 10.85 -19.48
CA GLY A 304 -15.60 11.85 -20.00
C GLY A 304 -14.55 11.23 -20.90
N LEU A 305 -14.34 11.78 -22.10
CA LEU A 305 -13.32 11.34 -23.04
C LEU A 305 -12.25 12.42 -23.18
N LYS A 306 -11.00 12.08 -22.86
CA LYS A 306 -9.84 12.95 -23.03
C LYS A 306 -8.83 12.27 -23.95
N LYS A 307 -8.60 12.88 -25.11
CA LYS A 307 -7.62 12.42 -26.09
C LYS A 307 -6.35 13.26 -25.95
N GLN A 308 -5.24 12.61 -25.62
CA GLN A 308 -3.94 13.26 -25.58
C GLN A 308 -3.34 13.18 -26.98
N LEU A 309 -3.37 14.28 -27.72
CA LEU A 309 -2.64 14.41 -28.97
C LEU A 309 -1.21 14.81 -28.59
N PHE A 310 -0.22 14.12 -29.17
CA PHE A 310 1.19 14.48 -29.06
C PHE A 310 1.42 15.97 -29.38
#